data_AF-A0A957RJS9-F1
#
_entry.id   AF-A0A957RJS9-F1
#
_cell.length_a   1.000
_cell.length_b   1.000
_cell.length_c   1.000
_cell.angle_alpha   90.00
_cell.angle_beta   90.00
_cell.angle_gamma   90.00
#
_symmetry.space_group_name_H-M   'P 1'
#
loop_
_entity.id
_entity.type
_entity.pdbx_description
1 polymer ?
#
loop_
_entity_poly.entity_id
_entity_poly.type
_entity_poly.pdbx_seq_one_letter_code
_entity_poly.pdbx_strand_id
1 'polypeptide(L)'
;PGLYAAGTTPFAVDQWQPAGGELVHVQTDGVGVFAITDRVPIARTDEAVEGFTWQNAHYAAHVTSRGEVTVDGHELGRLTVWEECGDTYSDESGALLGTLLATSVPVLVERSAYHAVLAFDAAWQSVDRSATAQVRLTFDASPLLRWAIELDSQGANLRVEMAFATGRPGAI
;
A
#
# COMPACT_ATOMS: atom_id res chain seq x y z
N PRO A 1 30.79 -17.94 -2.49
CA PRO A 1 29.59 -17.33 -3.11
C PRO A 1 29.16 -16.09 -2.31
N GLY A 2 28.99 -14.94 -2.95
CA GLY A 2 28.58 -13.68 -2.31
C GLY A 2 27.37 -13.08 -3.01
N LEU A 3 26.66 -12.18 -2.34
CA LEU A 3 25.55 -11.42 -2.93
C LEU A 3 26.03 -10.02 -3.30
N TYR A 4 25.60 -9.56 -4.47
CA TYR A 4 25.99 -8.28 -5.03
C TYR A 4 24.78 -7.55 -5.60
N ALA A 5 24.78 -6.22 -5.51
CA ALA A 5 23.86 -5.36 -6.23
C ALA A 5 24.50 -4.91 -7.55
N ALA A 6 23.75 -4.96 -8.65
CA ALA A 6 24.15 -4.37 -9.93
C ALA A 6 23.46 -3.01 -10.08
N GLY A 7 24.22 -1.92 -9.93
CA GLY A 7 23.75 -0.57 -10.17
C GLY A 7 23.71 -0.28 -11.66
N THR A 8 22.55 0.15 -12.17
CA THR A 8 22.34 0.57 -13.57
C THR A 8 22.03 2.06 -13.68
N THR A 9 21.91 2.75 -12.55
CA THR A 9 21.63 4.18 -12.46
C THR A 9 22.92 4.95 -12.16
N PRO A 10 23.09 6.19 -12.66
CA PRO A 10 24.24 7.02 -12.32
C PRO A 10 24.15 7.63 -10.91
N PHE A 11 23.01 7.49 -10.23
CA PHE A 11 22.77 8.07 -8.91
C PHE A 11 23.15 7.09 -7.80
N ALA A 12 23.56 7.66 -6.66
CA ALA A 12 23.73 6.89 -5.44
C ALA A 12 22.39 6.35 -4.94
N VAL A 13 22.43 5.13 -4.42
CA VAL A 13 21.28 4.45 -3.81
C VAL A 13 21.73 3.98 -2.44
N ASP A 14 20.93 4.26 -1.42
CA ASP A 14 21.13 3.77 -0.07
C ASP A 14 19.74 3.39 0.49
N GLN A 15 19.38 2.11 0.39
CA GLN A 15 18.07 1.62 0.81
C GLN A 15 18.05 0.13 1.12
N TRP A 16 17.12 -0.28 1.99
CA TRP A 16 16.80 -1.68 2.21
C TRP A 16 15.87 -2.20 1.11
N GLN A 17 16.20 -3.37 0.54
CA GLN A 17 15.36 -4.02 -0.46
C GLN A 17 15.05 -5.47 -0.09
N PRO A 18 13.82 -5.95 -0.35
CA PRO A 18 13.49 -7.36 -0.16
C PRO A 18 14.18 -8.23 -1.20
N ALA A 19 14.82 -9.30 -0.73
CA ALA A 19 15.46 -10.34 -1.53
C ALA A 19 15.10 -11.71 -0.96
N GLY A 20 13.93 -12.23 -1.33
CA GLY A 20 13.41 -13.48 -0.78
C GLY A 20 12.94 -13.33 0.67
N GLY A 21 13.55 -14.06 1.60
CA GLY A 21 13.19 -14.06 3.03
C GLY A 21 13.97 -13.06 3.89
N GLU A 22 14.73 -12.17 3.25
CA GLU A 22 15.60 -11.18 3.91
C GLU A 22 15.47 -9.82 3.22
N LEU A 23 15.73 -8.76 3.98
CA LEU A 23 16.11 -7.47 3.44
C LEU A 23 17.62 -7.42 3.28
N VAL A 24 18.05 -6.80 2.19
CA VAL A 24 19.45 -6.51 1.90
C VAL A 24 19.65 -5.01 1.85
N HIS A 25 20.73 -4.52 2.47
CA HIS A 25 21.07 -3.10 2.38
C HIS A 25 21.81 -2.86 1.07
N VAL A 26 21.17 -2.17 0.14
CA VAL A 26 21.73 -1.84 -1.17
C VAL A 26 22.33 -0.45 -1.10
N GLN A 27 23.65 -0.41 -1.13
CA GLN A 27 24.45 0.81 -1.23
C GLN A 27 25.23 0.80 -2.54
N THR A 28 24.87 1.68 -3.47
CA THR A 28 25.54 1.82 -4.77
C THR A 28 25.91 3.28 -5.01
N ASP A 29 27.03 3.51 -5.70
CA ASP A 29 27.47 4.85 -6.11
C ASP A 29 27.65 4.88 -7.64
N GLY A 30 26.52 4.85 -8.36
CA GLY A 30 26.49 4.83 -9.81
C GLY A 30 26.45 3.43 -10.45
N VAL A 31 26.89 3.36 -11.71
CA VAL A 31 26.84 2.12 -12.51
C VAL A 31 27.98 1.18 -12.11
N GLY A 32 27.67 -0.03 -11.66
CA GLY A 32 28.68 -0.96 -11.19
C GLY A 32 28.13 -2.18 -10.46
N VAL A 33 29.01 -2.95 -9.82
CA VAL A 33 28.68 -4.10 -9.00
C VAL A 33 29.20 -3.87 -7.58
N PHE A 34 28.32 -3.93 -6.60
CA PHE A 34 28.59 -3.56 -5.21
C PHE A 34 28.30 -4.76 -4.30
N ALA A 35 29.22 -5.04 -3.37
CA ALA A 35 29.05 -6.15 -2.43
C ALA A 35 27.97 -5.80 -1.39
N ILE A 36 27.11 -6.77 -1.06
CA ILE A 36 26.10 -6.61 -0.01
C ILE A 36 26.63 -7.23 1.28
N THR A 37 26.81 -6.41 2.30
CA THR A 37 27.30 -6.82 3.63
C THR A 37 26.18 -6.96 4.65
N ASP A 38 25.20 -6.07 4.60
CA ASP A 38 24.16 -5.99 5.62
C ASP A 38 22.84 -6.63 5.17
N ARG A 39 22.31 -7.46 6.06
CA ARG A 39 21.15 -8.31 5.83
C ARG A 39 20.33 -8.41 7.10
N VAL A 40 19.01 -8.35 6.95
CA VAL A 40 18.07 -8.51 8.06
C VAL A 40 16.99 -9.50 7.65
N PRO A 41 16.69 -10.54 8.46
CA PRO A 41 15.61 -11.46 8.13
C PRO A 41 14.25 -10.75 8.11
N ILE A 42 13.38 -11.16 7.20
CA ILE A 42 11.97 -10.78 7.20
C ILE A 42 11.20 -11.89 7.93
N ALA A 43 10.59 -11.55 9.06
CA ALA A 43 9.67 -12.45 9.73
C ALA A 43 8.36 -12.50 8.94
N ARG A 44 7.89 -13.71 8.62
CA ARG A 44 6.51 -13.93 8.15
C ARG A 44 5.62 -14.16 9.34
N THR A 45 4.48 -13.49 9.37
CA THR A 45 3.58 -13.47 10.52
C THR A 45 2.13 -13.58 10.04
N ASP A 46 1.24 -13.98 10.94
CA ASP A 46 -0.21 -13.97 10.81
C ASP A 46 -0.86 -13.15 11.95
N GLU A 47 -0.09 -12.22 12.54
CA GLU A 47 -0.53 -11.36 13.62
C GLU A 47 -1.66 -10.43 13.15
N ALA A 48 -2.87 -10.65 13.67
CA ALA A 48 -3.99 -9.73 13.51
C ALA A 48 -3.75 -8.48 14.37
N VAL A 49 -3.87 -7.30 13.76
CA VAL A 49 -3.58 -6.02 14.39
C VAL A 49 -4.78 -5.09 14.33
N GLU A 50 -5.30 -4.69 15.50
CA GLU A 50 -6.41 -3.72 15.57
C GLU A 50 -5.99 -2.29 15.19
N GLY A 51 -4.68 -2.03 15.24
CA GLY A 51 -4.08 -0.80 14.78
C GLY A 51 -2.60 -1.04 14.49
N PHE A 52 -2.14 -0.53 13.36
CA PHE A 52 -0.74 -0.64 12.95
C PHE A 52 -0.15 0.75 12.76
N THR A 53 1.03 1.00 13.29
CA THR A 53 1.75 2.27 13.13
C THR A 53 3.10 2.01 12.50
N TRP A 54 3.42 2.82 11.49
CA TRP A 54 4.73 2.87 10.85
C TRP A 54 5.29 4.28 10.92
N GLN A 55 6.59 4.41 11.11
CA GLN A 55 7.27 5.70 11.05
C GLN A 55 8.66 5.52 10.45
N ASN A 56 9.00 6.37 9.49
CA ASN A 56 10.35 6.51 8.95
C ASN A 56 10.77 7.99 8.92
N ALA A 57 11.87 8.31 8.24
CA ALA A 57 12.37 9.67 8.13
C ALA A 57 11.47 10.63 7.32
N HIS A 58 10.47 10.10 6.60
CA HIS A 58 9.66 10.82 5.63
C HIS A 58 8.21 10.98 6.06
N TYR A 59 7.62 9.97 6.72
CA TYR A 59 6.22 10.00 7.12
C TYR A 59 5.94 9.13 8.35
N ALA A 60 4.81 9.41 9.01
CA ALA A 60 4.19 8.53 10.00
C ALA A 60 2.82 8.06 9.48
N ALA A 61 2.60 6.75 9.42
CA ALA A 61 1.35 6.16 8.98
C ALA A 61 0.67 5.39 10.10
N HIS A 62 -0.66 5.40 10.11
CA HIS A 62 -1.48 4.58 10.99
C HIS A 62 -2.62 3.92 10.21
N VAL A 63 -2.81 2.62 10.42
CA VAL A 63 -3.89 1.81 9.83
C VAL A 63 -4.79 1.30 10.93
N THR A 64 -6.10 1.51 10.80
CA THR A 64 -7.10 1.04 11.78
C THR A 64 -7.57 -0.38 11.47
N SER A 65 -8.28 -1.00 12.42
CA SER A 65 -8.95 -2.30 12.23
C SER A 65 -9.99 -2.32 11.11
N ARG A 66 -10.40 -1.15 10.61
CA ARG A 66 -11.34 -1.00 9.48
C ARG A 66 -10.63 -0.86 8.13
N GLY A 67 -9.29 -0.91 8.11
CA GLY A 67 -8.49 -0.69 6.90
C GLY A 67 -8.38 0.77 6.51
N GLU A 68 -8.76 1.70 7.38
CA GLU A 68 -8.60 3.14 7.14
C GLU A 68 -7.15 3.52 7.38
N VAL A 69 -6.55 4.25 6.45
CA VAL A 69 -5.15 4.64 6.50
C VAL A 69 -5.04 6.14 6.68
N THR A 70 -4.19 6.55 7.61
CA THR A 70 -3.83 7.95 7.83
C THR A 70 -2.32 8.11 7.72
N VAL A 71 -1.87 9.19 7.09
CA VAL A 71 -0.45 9.56 6.98
C VAL A 71 -0.28 11.00 7.44
N ASP A 72 0.62 11.21 8.39
CA ASP A 72 0.87 12.50 9.05
C ASP A 72 -0.41 13.19 9.55
N GLY A 73 -1.36 12.38 10.05
CA GLY A 73 -2.65 12.84 10.57
C GLY A 73 -3.70 13.14 9.49
N HIS A 74 -3.41 12.92 8.21
CA HIS A 74 -4.35 13.08 7.10
C HIS A 74 -4.86 11.73 6.61
N GLU A 75 -6.17 11.61 6.35
CA GLU A 75 -6.74 10.40 5.74
C GLU A 75 -6.16 10.19 4.34
N LEU A 76 -5.50 9.06 4.13
CA LEU A 76 -4.81 8.72 2.90
C LEU A 76 -5.26 7.34 2.44
N GLY A 77 -6.18 7.28 1.48
CA GLY A 77 -6.52 6.03 0.81
C GLY A 77 -7.68 5.29 1.44
N ARG A 78 -8.88 5.87 1.35
CA ARG A 78 -10.14 5.15 1.59
C ARG A 78 -10.76 4.76 0.25
N LEU A 79 -11.11 3.49 0.07
CA LEU A 79 -11.80 3.04 -1.14
C LEU A 79 -13.29 3.37 -1.05
N THR A 80 -13.73 4.30 -1.87
CA THR A 80 -15.12 4.79 -1.93
C THR A 80 -15.83 4.24 -3.15
N VAL A 81 -17.11 3.93 -3.00
CA VAL A 81 -17.96 3.40 -4.09
C VAL A 81 -18.94 4.47 -4.51
N TRP A 82 -18.95 4.77 -5.80
CA TRP A 82 -19.81 5.74 -6.44
C TRP A 82 -20.67 5.05 -7.49
N GLU A 83 -21.81 5.68 -7.77
CA GLU A 83 -22.58 5.34 -8.96
C GLU A 83 -21.83 5.83 -10.20
N GLU A 84 -21.61 4.94 -11.15
CA GLU A 84 -21.09 5.33 -12.47
C GLU A 84 -22.28 5.75 -13.34
N CYS A 85 -22.37 7.05 -13.64
CA CYS A 85 -23.42 7.60 -14.51
C CYS A 85 -22.89 7.92 -15.92
N GLY A 86 -21.59 7.80 -16.14
CA GLY A 86 -20.97 8.01 -17.44
C GLY A 86 -21.27 6.90 -18.43
N ASP A 87 -21.10 7.21 -19.72
CA ASP A 87 -20.94 6.23 -20.77
C ASP A 87 -19.45 5.90 -21.03
N THR A 88 -19.16 5.15 -22.10
CA THR A 88 -17.79 4.78 -22.48
C THR A 88 -16.86 5.98 -22.74
N TYR A 89 -17.41 7.19 -22.91
CA TYR A 89 -16.69 8.40 -23.29
C TYR A 89 -16.83 9.55 -22.29
N SER A 90 -17.57 9.38 -21.19
CA SER A 90 -17.76 10.41 -20.16
C SER A 90 -17.47 9.84 -18.78
N ASP A 91 -16.76 10.59 -17.95
CA ASP A 91 -16.45 10.21 -16.58
C ASP A 91 -17.37 10.97 -15.59
N GLU A 92 -18.65 10.61 -15.58
CA GLU A 92 -19.66 11.28 -14.76
C GLU A 92 -19.96 10.48 -13.48
N SER A 93 -19.38 10.93 -12.37
CA SER A 93 -19.66 10.35 -11.04
C SER A 93 -21.05 10.77 -10.55
N GLY A 94 -21.86 9.77 -10.22
CA GLY A 94 -23.17 9.93 -9.59
C GLY A 94 -23.06 10.06 -8.07
N ALA A 95 -24.05 9.49 -7.36
CA ALA A 95 -24.08 9.56 -5.89
C ALA A 95 -23.00 8.67 -5.25
N LEU A 96 -22.45 9.11 -4.11
CA LEU A 96 -21.64 8.26 -3.24
C LEU A 96 -22.54 7.15 -2.67
N LEU A 97 -22.23 5.90 -3.00
CA LEU A 97 -22.99 4.72 -2.56
C LEU A 97 -22.44 4.15 -1.25
N GLY A 98 -21.15 4.33 -0.98
CA GLY A 98 -20.54 3.89 0.27
C GLY A 98 -19.03 3.79 0.23
N THR A 99 -18.49 2.90 1.05
CA THR A 99 -17.06 2.72 1.26
C THR A 99 -16.77 1.24 1.47
N LEU A 100 -15.68 0.75 0.89
CA LEU A 100 -15.16 -0.57 1.22
C LEU A 100 -14.49 -0.49 2.60
N LEU A 101 -14.99 -1.29 3.53
CA LEU A 101 -14.41 -1.43 4.87
C LEU A 101 -13.78 -2.80 5.00
N ALA A 102 -12.73 -2.91 5.81
CA ALA A 102 -12.11 -4.20 6.08
C ALA A 102 -13.16 -5.20 6.63
N THR A 103 -13.22 -6.38 6.02
CA THR A 103 -14.14 -7.45 6.41
C THR A 103 -13.61 -8.28 7.58
N SER A 104 -12.30 -8.21 7.80
CA SER A 104 -11.57 -8.81 8.91
C SER A 104 -10.50 -7.85 9.43
N VAL A 105 -10.01 -8.11 10.64
CA VAL A 105 -8.92 -7.30 11.21
C VAL A 105 -7.67 -7.46 10.33
N PRO A 106 -6.98 -6.36 9.97
CA PRO A 106 -5.77 -6.45 9.17
C PRO A 106 -4.71 -7.36 9.79
N VAL A 107 -3.95 -8.01 8.92
CA VAL A 107 -2.92 -8.98 9.30
C VAL A 107 -1.54 -8.46 8.89
N LEU A 108 -0.60 -8.47 9.83
CA LEU A 108 0.80 -8.17 9.55
C LEU A 108 1.46 -9.40 8.92
N VAL A 109 1.59 -9.42 7.61
CA VAL A 109 2.09 -10.61 6.88
C VAL A 109 3.61 -10.69 6.84
N GLU A 110 4.29 -9.54 6.88
CA GLU A 110 5.75 -9.46 6.91
C GLU A 110 6.20 -8.37 7.87
N ARG A 111 7.30 -8.63 8.60
CA ARG A 111 7.89 -7.67 9.53
C ARG A 111 9.41 -7.76 9.60
N SER A 112 10.05 -6.61 9.64
CA SER A 112 11.45 -6.41 10.04
C SER A 112 11.60 -5.02 10.65
N ALA A 113 12.84 -4.62 10.97
CA ALA A 113 13.12 -3.26 11.43
C ALA A 113 12.91 -2.17 10.35
N TYR A 114 12.96 -2.53 9.06
CA TYR A 114 12.96 -1.57 7.94
C TYR A 114 11.86 -1.84 6.90
N HIS A 115 10.99 -2.81 7.18
CA HIS A 115 9.93 -3.24 6.27
C HIS A 115 8.77 -3.84 7.05
N ALA A 116 7.56 -3.54 6.62
CA ALA A 116 6.36 -4.21 7.07
C ALA A 116 5.37 -4.34 5.91
N VAL A 117 4.62 -5.43 5.88
CA VAL A 117 3.49 -5.59 4.96
C VAL A 117 2.25 -5.90 5.76
N LEU A 118 1.22 -5.09 5.57
CA LEU A 118 -0.11 -5.30 6.12
C LEU A 118 -1.05 -5.76 5.01
N ALA A 119 -1.90 -6.75 5.28
CA ALA A 119 -2.88 -7.24 4.34
C ALA A 119 -4.28 -7.30 4.97
N PHE A 120 -5.31 -6.97 4.20
CA PHE A 120 -6.70 -7.12 4.61
C PHE A 120 -7.62 -7.20 3.39
N ASP A 121 -8.75 -7.87 3.56
CA ASP A 121 -9.84 -7.85 2.59
C ASP A 121 -10.83 -6.75 2.97
N ALA A 122 -11.35 -6.03 2.00
CA ALA A 122 -12.35 -4.99 2.18
C ALA A 122 -13.56 -5.23 1.27
N ALA A 123 -14.75 -4.82 1.72
CA ALA A 123 -15.97 -5.02 0.93
C ALA A 123 -16.98 -3.90 1.14
N TRP A 124 -17.79 -3.71 0.09
CA TRP A 124 -19.02 -2.95 0.10
C TRP A 124 -20.11 -3.76 -0.61
N GLN A 125 -21.33 -3.73 -0.08
CA GLN A 125 -22.45 -4.47 -0.64
C GLN A 125 -23.77 -3.69 -0.53
N SER A 126 -24.58 -3.82 -1.57
CA SER A 126 -25.99 -3.40 -1.61
C SER A 126 -26.87 -4.59 -2.06
N VAL A 127 -28.13 -4.34 -2.40
CA VAL A 127 -29.10 -5.40 -2.73
C VAL A 127 -28.69 -6.19 -3.98
N ASP A 128 -28.19 -5.50 -5.01
CA ASP A 128 -27.92 -6.06 -6.35
C ASP A 128 -26.48 -5.83 -6.83
N ARG A 129 -25.66 -5.13 -6.03
CA ARG A 129 -24.31 -4.71 -6.40
C ARG A 129 -23.34 -4.92 -5.25
N SER A 130 -22.09 -5.26 -5.55
CA SER A 130 -21.02 -5.39 -4.56
C SER A 130 -19.65 -5.06 -5.16
N ALA A 131 -18.72 -4.70 -4.28
CA ALA A 131 -17.31 -4.53 -4.59
C ALA A 131 -16.46 -5.13 -3.46
N THR A 132 -15.43 -5.88 -3.81
CA THR A 132 -14.47 -6.48 -2.89
C THR A 132 -13.06 -6.10 -3.31
N ALA A 133 -12.18 -5.91 -2.33
CA ALA A 133 -10.78 -5.58 -2.57
C ALA A 133 -9.88 -6.41 -1.66
N GLN A 134 -8.84 -7.02 -2.22
CA GLN A 134 -7.71 -7.52 -1.44
C GLN A 134 -6.65 -6.44 -1.42
N VAL A 135 -6.35 -5.90 -0.24
CA VAL A 135 -5.44 -4.77 -0.06
C VAL A 135 -4.15 -5.25 0.59
N ARG A 136 -3.01 -4.87 0.01
CA ARG A 136 -1.69 -5.01 0.64
C ARG A 136 -1.00 -3.64 0.70
N LEU A 137 -0.60 -3.28 1.90
CA LEU A 137 0.16 -2.06 2.20
C LEU A 137 1.59 -2.46 2.52
N THR A 138 2.54 -1.92 1.77
CA THR A 138 3.97 -2.13 2.03
C THR A 138 4.61 -0.85 2.53
N PHE A 139 5.17 -0.96 3.73
CA PHE A 139 5.90 0.09 4.42
C PHE A 139 7.39 -0.23 4.42
N ASP A 140 8.23 0.75 4.11
CA ASP A 140 9.68 0.62 4.14
C ASP A 140 10.35 1.96 4.49
N ALA A 141 11.68 2.04 4.35
CA ALA A 141 12.44 3.26 4.62
C ALA A 141 12.28 4.34 3.54
N SER A 142 11.63 4.06 2.41
CA SER A 142 11.44 5.01 1.32
C SER A 142 10.36 6.05 1.66
N PRO A 143 10.29 7.19 0.93
CA PRO A 143 9.21 8.16 1.09
C PRO A 143 7.85 7.68 0.57
N LEU A 144 7.74 6.44 0.10
CA LEU A 144 6.53 5.90 -0.53
C LEU A 144 5.83 4.92 0.40
N LEU A 145 4.51 5.10 0.57
CA LEU A 145 3.61 4.03 1.01
C LEU A 145 3.08 3.32 -0.24
N ARG A 146 3.37 2.04 -0.38
CA ARG A 146 2.97 1.27 -1.57
C ARG A 146 1.67 0.52 -1.32
N TRP A 147 0.74 0.66 -2.25
CA TRP A 147 -0.54 -0.04 -2.26
C TRP A 147 -0.55 -1.05 -3.41
N ALA A 148 -0.96 -2.27 -3.11
CA ALA A 148 -1.39 -3.25 -4.11
C ALA A 148 -2.83 -3.61 -3.81
N ILE A 149 -3.71 -3.46 -4.81
CA ILE A 149 -5.15 -3.66 -4.66
C ILE A 149 -5.60 -4.56 -5.80
N GLU A 150 -6.16 -5.70 -5.45
CA GLU A 150 -6.93 -6.53 -6.38
C GLU A 150 -8.40 -6.27 -6.13
N LEU A 151 -9.09 -5.69 -7.12
CA LEU A 151 -10.47 -5.28 -7.03
C LEU A 151 -11.35 -6.22 -7.86
N ASP A 152 -12.45 -6.68 -7.27
CA ASP A 152 -13.52 -7.40 -7.96
C ASP A 152 -14.87 -6.72 -7.67
N SER A 153 -15.81 -6.82 -8.60
CA SER A 153 -17.13 -6.22 -8.44
C SER A 153 -18.21 -7.03 -9.13
N GLN A 154 -19.42 -7.00 -8.57
CA GLN A 154 -20.61 -7.61 -9.15
C GLN A 154 -21.71 -6.57 -9.33
N GLY A 155 -22.45 -6.68 -10.43
CA GLY A 155 -23.46 -5.72 -10.86
C GLY A 155 -22.92 -4.77 -11.94
N ALA A 156 -23.59 -3.64 -12.13
CA ALA A 156 -23.24 -2.61 -13.11
C ALA A 156 -23.28 -1.22 -12.47
N ASN A 157 -22.75 -0.22 -13.20
CA ASN A 157 -22.76 1.19 -12.81
C ASN A 157 -22.09 1.45 -11.46
N LEU A 158 -20.93 0.81 -11.25
CA LEU A 158 -20.09 1.00 -10.07
C LEU A 158 -18.75 1.60 -10.47
N ARG A 159 -18.34 2.60 -9.70
CA ARG A 159 -17.00 3.19 -9.75
C ARG A 159 -16.38 3.08 -8.37
N VAL A 160 -15.14 2.61 -8.31
CA VAL A 160 -14.37 2.56 -7.06
C VAL A 160 -13.22 3.54 -7.16
N GLU A 161 -13.17 4.48 -6.23
CA GLU A 161 -12.14 5.51 -6.16
C GLU A 161 -11.36 5.44 -4.86
N MET A 162 -10.06 5.66 -4.93
CA MET A 162 -9.25 5.93 -3.75
C MET A 162 -9.37 7.41 -3.37
N ALA A 163 -10.05 7.67 -2.25
CA ALA A 163 -10.17 9.01 -1.69
C ALA A 163 -8.92 9.35 -0.88
N PHE A 164 -8.39 10.54 -1.13
CA PHE A 164 -7.33 11.16 -0.34
C PHE A 164 -7.87 12.46 0.25
N ALA A 165 -7.77 12.63 1.57
CA ALA A 165 -8.14 13.89 2.22
C ALA A 165 -7.07 14.98 2.06
N THR A 166 -6.11 14.80 1.14
CA THR A 166 -4.99 15.75 1.00
C THR A 166 -5.53 17.09 0.53
N GLY A 167 -5.40 18.10 1.39
CA GLY A 167 -5.78 19.49 1.11
C GLY A 167 -4.87 20.20 0.08
N ARG A 168 -4.13 19.46 -0.74
CA ARG A 168 -3.28 20.00 -1.81
C ARG A 168 -3.46 19.15 -3.06
N PRO A 169 -3.89 19.75 -4.19
CA PRO A 169 -3.89 19.05 -5.46
C PRO A 169 -2.46 18.63 -5.78
N GLY A 170 -2.26 17.34 -6.08
CA GLY A 170 -1.05 16.92 -6.77
C GLY A 170 -1.03 17.61 -8.12
N ALA A 171 -0.10 18.54 -8.33
CA ALA A 171 0.24 18.96 -9.68
C ALA A 171 0.98 17.79 -10.31
N ILE A 172 0.31 17.09 -11.23
CA ILE A 172 0.95 16.14 -12.14
C ILE A 172 1.70 16.95 -13.20
#